data_AF-A0A936N5E1-F1
#
_entry.id   AF-A0A936N5E1-F1
#
_cell.length_a   1.000
_cell.length_b   1.000
_cell.length_c   1.000
_cell.angle_alpha   90.00
_cell.angle_beta   90.00
_cell.angle_gamma   90.00
#
_symmetry.space_group_name_H-M   'P 1'
#
loop_
_entity.id
_entity.type
_entity.pdbx_description
1 polymer ?
#
loop_
_entity_poly.entity_id
_entity_poly.type
_entity_poly.pdbx_seq_one_letter_code
_entity_poly.pdbx_strand_id
1 'polypeptide(L)'
;MRKILTLSFILFGLLGISQVFTHSLAFTPKQNALQALAISSELKNYAKSDFSDVRLFDSAGRETPYFLVNETFKYNSTSFKEYEILNKEVGQGRYTRFTIHNPNAEQIGHVILNIVNSDAWKVCDITGSNDNKEWFSISDHIFLHHLYDLDNTNAYRSIHFPPVNYKYIKFEIKDLSTKPLNILKAGYFEGCISAGKLNEIKADSLISTEVKENKTTLIKVKFKNAAIINKIRFNIKAPNFFKREVNVYVNRTQTNKKKVEQYRDLIMSFELNSDHSNSFEISNFREGEFEIEIKNNDNPALEIEKIEFSQLQSYLVADFKENEKYILKAGDKKLALPVYDIAYFKDKISKQLIIGNGSELALIPAIVSEVTPVETNLWQEPWFMWACISLASFLLLIFSLKVLKDLKK
;
A
#
# COMPACT_ATOMS: atom_id res chain seq x y z
N MET A 1 -4.52 65.79 7.25
CA MET A 1 -4.01 64.60 6.54
C MET A 1 -2.97 63.81 7.34
N ARG A 2 -3.15 63.61 8.67
CA ARG A 2 -2.13 62.94 9.52
C ARG A 2 -2.69 61.81 10.43
N LYS A 3 -3.95 61.41 10.24
CA LYS A 3 -4.61 60.33 11.01
C LYS A 3 -5.10 59.14 10.17
N ILE A 4 -4.86 59.15 8.86
CA ILE A 4 -5.31 58.08 7.95
C ILE A 4 -4.17 57.13 7.56
N LEU A 5 -2.91 57.49 7.84
CA LEU A 5 -1.75 56.71 7.41
C LEU A 5 -1.36 55.56 8.37
N THR A 6 -1.94 55.48 9.56
CA THR A 6 -1.58 54.49 10.59
C THR A 6 -2.39 53.19 10.56
N LEU A 7 -3.39 53.06 9.67
CA LEU A 7 -4.23 51.86 9.60
C LEU A 7 -3.81 50.86 8.50
N SER A 8 -2.87 51.22 7.62
CA SER A 8 -2.54 50.41 6.43
C SER A 8 -1.34 49.47 6.60
N PHE A 9 -0.72 49.39 7.78
CA PHE A 9 0.51 48.60 8.00
C PHE A 9 0.34 47.36 8.90
N ILE A 10 -0.88 47.02 9.33
CA ILE A 10 -1.13 45.85 10.21
C ILE A 10 -1.61 44.61 9.43
N LEU A 11 -1.77 44.68 8.11
CA LEU A 11 -2.39 43.58 7.34
C LEU A 11 -1.42 42.57 6.69
N PHE A 12 -0.12 42.59 7.02
CA PHE A 12 0.88 41.75 6.33
C PHE A 12 1.54 40.63 7.15
N GLY A 13 1.04 40.33 8.34
CA GLY A 13 1.62 39.30 9.18
C GLY A 13 0.57 38.37 9.74
N LEU A 14 0.08 37.42 8.94
CA LEU A 14 -0.52 36.14 9.37
C LEU A 14 -0.81 35.30 8.11
N LEU A 15 0.22 35.03 7.30
CA LEU A 15 0.16 33.87 6.39
C LEU A 15 0.39 32.62 7.23
N GLY A 16 -0.63 32.26 8.03
CA GLY A 16 -0.68 30.94 8.63
C GLY A 16 -0.78 29.92 7.51
N ILE A 17 0.18 29.02 7.40
CA ILE A 17 0.05 27.82 6.57
C ILE A 17 -1.06 27.00 7.24
N SER A 18 -2.31 27.22 6.82
CA SER A 18 -3.43 26.41 7.28
C SER A 18 -3.26 25.01 6.69
N GLN A 19 -3.43 24.01 7.54
CA GLN A 19 -3.56 22.63 7.10
C GLN A 19 -4.84 22.52 6.27
N VAL A 20 -4.77 21.89 5.09
CA VAL A 20 -5.88 21.74 4.15
C VAL A 20 -6.26 20.28 4.07
N PHE A 21 -6.98 19.82 5.09
CA PHE A 21 -7.56 18.48 5.08
C PHE A 21 -8.69 18.42 4.07
N THR A 22 -8.77 17.32 3.31
CA THR A 22 -9.82 17.14 2.32
C THR A 22 -10.93 16.23 2.84
N HIS A 23 -10.64 15.37 3.81
CA HIS A 23 -11.57 14.34 4.29
C HIS A 23 -11.52 14.22 5.81
N SER A 24 -12.66 13.88 6.41
CA SER A 24 -12.74 13.64 7.85
C SER A 24 -13.70 12.52 8.24
N LEU A 25 -13.45 11.92 9.41
CA LEU A 25 -14.27 10.90 10.05
C LEU A 25 -14.52 11.32 11.50
N ALA A 26 -15.78 11.56 11.85
CA ALA A 26 -16.18 11.88 13.23
C ALA A 26 -16.59 10.62 13.99
N PHE A 27 -16.26 10.54 15.28
CA PHE A 27 -16.65 9.44 16.15
C PHE A 27 -16.70 9.89 17.62
N THR A 28 -17.36 9.09 18.45
CA THR A 28 -17.51 9.34 19.88
C THR A 28 -17.11 8.08 20.66
N PRO A 29 -16.02 8.12 21.45
CA PRO A 29 -15.59 7.03 22.32
C PRO A 29 -16.59 6.72 23.43
N LYS A 30 -16.66 5.45 23.84
CA LYS A 30 -17.61 4.98 24.86
C LYS A 30 -17.02 4.88 26.28
N GLN A 31 -15.72 5.08 26.46
CA GLN A 31 -15.06 4.96 27.76
C GLN A 31 -13.85 5.91 27.82
N ASN A 32 -13.50 6.35 29.03
CA ASN A 32 -12.29 7.13 29.31
C ASN A 32 -11.09 6.19 29.42
N ALA A 33 -10.37 5.98 28.32
CA ALA A 33 -9.22 5.10 28.29
C ALA A 33 -8.37 5.31 27.04
N LEU A 34 -7.16 4.75 27.09
CA LEU A 34 -6.45 4.39 25.87
C LEU A 34 -7.31 3.42 25.05
N GLN A 35 -7.64 3.75 23.80
CA GLN A 35 -8.40 2.87 22.88
C GLN A 35 -7.78 2.85 21.48
N ALA A 36 -8.07 1.81 20.71
CA ALA A 36 -7.71 1.70 19.31
C ALA A 36 -8.92 2.02 18.42
N LEU A 37 -8.79 3.06 17.60
CA LEU A 37 -9.72 3.40 16.53
C LEU A 37 -9.29 2.74 15.23
N ALA A 38 -10.16 1.92 14.65
CA ALA A 38 -9.93 1.36 13.31
C ALA A 38 -10.00 2.48 12.25
N ILE A 39 -8.92 2.67 11.49
CA ILE A 39 -8.91 3.58 10.34
C ILE A 39 -9.70 2.94 9.20
N SER A 40 -10.77 3.58 8.76
CA SER A 40 -11.64 3.05 7.70
C SER A 40 -10.93 2.99 6.35
N SER A 41 -11.33 2.04 5.51
CA SER A 41 -10.82 1.88 4.15
C SER A 41 -10.92 3.15 3.31
N GLU A 42 -12.02 3.89 3.49
CA GLU A 42 -12.31 5.13 2.76
C GLU A 42 -11.33 6.24 3.14
N LEU A 43 -11.05 6.44 4.44
CA LEU A 43 -10.11 7.47 4.87
C LEU A 43 -8.67 7.15 4.41
N LYS A 44 -8.28 5.86 4.39
CA LYS A 44 -6.96 5.42 3.90
C LYS A 44 -6.71 5.79 2.44
N ASN A 45 -7.74 5.76 1.60
CA ASN A 45 -7.62 6.14 0.18
C ASN A 45 -7.23 7.62 0.01
N TYR A 46 -7.60 8.47 0.96
CA TYR A 46 -7.27 9.89 0.97
C TYR A 46 -6.01 10.21 1.77
N ALA A 47 -5.61 9.37 2.72
CA ALA A 47 -4.35 9.50 3.44
C ALA A 47 -3.12 9.16 2.56
N LYS A 48 -1.93 9.59 2.97
CA LYS A 48 -0.67 9.09 2.44
C LYS A 48 -0.45 7.65 2.92
N SER A 49 0.36 6.89 2.19
CA SER A 49 0.68 5.49 2.55
C SER A 49 1.32 5.35 3.94
N ASP A 50 2.04 6.37 4.40
CA ASP A 50 2.69 6.46 5.71
C ASP A 50 1.80 7.12 6.79
N PHE A 51 0.56 7.50 6.44
CA PHE A 51 -0.38 8.24 7.29
C PHE A 51 0.17 9.55 7.86
N SER A 52 1.22 10.13 7.26
CA SER A 52 1.84 11.35 7.79
C SER A 52 0.92 12.57 7.73
N ASP A 53 -0.13 12.52 6.89
CA ASP A 53 -1.15 13.54 6.70
C ASP A 53 -2.41 13.32 7.55
N VAL A 54 -2.42 12.33 8.43
CA VAL A 54 -3.54 12.10 9.36
C VAL A 54 -3.38 12.99 10.59
N ARG A 55 -4.48 13.55 11.09
CA ARG A 55 -4.53 14.30 12.37
C ARG A 55 -5.82 14.02 13.11
N LEU A 56 -5.74 13.89 14.44
CA LEU A 56 -6.89 13.69 15.32
C LEU A 56 -7.17 14.98 16.08
N PHE A 57 -8.42 15.43 16.09
CA PHE A 57 -8.84 16.64 16.82
C PHE A 57 -9.93 16.29 17.83
N ASP A 58 -9.87 16.91 19.00
CA ASP A 58 -10.90 16.82 20.03
C ASP A 58 -12.06 17.80 19.77
N SER A 59 -13.05 17.82 20.68
CA SER A 59 -14.24 18.66 20.57
C SER A 59 -13.94 20.17 20.62
N ALA A 60 -12.80 20.55 21.21
CA ALA A 60 -12.31 21.92 21.28
C ALA A 60 -11.44 22.30 20.06
N GLY A 61 -11.27 21.39 19.09
CA GLY A 61 -10.43 21.59 17.92
C GLY A 61 -8.93 21.50 18.20
N ARG A 62 -8.54 20.93 19.36
CA ARG A 62 -7.12 20.72 19.71
C ARG A 62 -6.65 19.38 19.15
N GLU A 63 -5.43 19.38 18.64
CA GLU A 63 -4.78 18.17 18.15
C GLU A 63 -4.54 17.19 19.31
N THR A 64 -5.03 15.97 19.17
CA THR A 64 -4.92 14.91 20.18
C THR A 64 -3.76 13.97 19.83
N PRO A 65 -2.77 13.80 20.70
CA PRO A 65 -1.65 12.88 20.49
C PRO A 65 -2.10 11.43 20.30
N TYR A 66 -1.46 10.73 19.36
CA TYR A 66 -1.73 9.33 19.07
C TYR A 66 -0.49 8.61 18.54
N PHE A 67 -0.56 7.28 18.40
CA PHE A 67 0.38 6.52 17.58
C PHE A 67 -0.35 5.52 16.68
N LEU A 68 0.33 5.06 15.63
CA LEU A 68 -0.23 4.14 14.66
C LEU A 68 0.21 2.70 14.92
N VAL A 69 -0.74 1.79 14.77
CA VAL A 69 -0.53 0.33 14.76
C VAL A 69 -1.07 -0.21 13.46
N ASN A 70 -0.19 -0.79 12.64
CA ASN A 70 -0.59 -1.44 11.40
C ASN A 70 -0.66 -2.95 11.63
N GLU A 71 -1.73 -3.58 11.16
CA GLU A 71 -1.73 -5.03 10.97
C GLU A 71 -0.68 -5.39 9.94
N THR A 72 -0.03 -6.52 10.15
CA THR A 72 0.92 -7.13 9.24
C THR A 72 0.49 -8.55 8.98
N PHE A 73 0.89 -9.11 7.84
CA PHE A 73 0.83 -10.56 7.68
C PHE A 73 1.80 -11.16 8.69
N LYS A 74 1.27 -11.70 9.80
CA LYS A 74 2.11 -12.33 10.82
C LYS A 74 2.32 -13.76 10.40
N TYR A 75 3.48 -14.01 9.83
CA TYR A 75 3.96 -15.38 9.72
C TYR A 75 4.68 -15.69 11.03
N ASN A 76 4.15 -16.64 11.79
CA ASN A 76 4.84 -17.07 12.99
C ASN A 76 6.17 -17.71 12.58
N SER A 77 7.30 -17.22 13.11
CA SER A 77 8.61 -17.83 12.82
C SER A 77 8.65 -19.32 13.16
N THR A 78 7.81 -19.80 14.10
CA THR A 78 7.68 -21.23 14.43
C THR A 78 6.91 -22.03 13.38
N SER A 79 6.16 -21.38 12.48
CA SER A 79 5.48 -22.04 11.36
C SER A 79 6.31 -22.04 10.08
N PHE A 80 7.47 -21.40 10.06
CA PHE A 80 8.41 -21.51 8.95
C PHE A 80 9.09 -22.88 8.98
N LYS A 81 8.80 -23.70 7.97
CA LYS A 81 9.50 -24.95 7.72
C LYS A 81 10.64 -24.70 6.77
N GLU A 82 11.84 -24.93 7.26
CA GLU A 82 13.07 -24.71 6.52
C GLU A 82 13.34 -25.92 5.62
N TYR A 83 13.64 -25.65 4.35
CA TYR A 83 14.36 -26.60 3.52
C TYR A 83 15.83 -26.54 3.91
N GLU A 84 16.48 -27.69 3.98
CA GLU A 84 17.93 -27.76 4.13
C GLU A 84 18.60 -27.15 2.90
N ILE A 85 19.46 -26.15 3.11
CA ILE A 85 20.31 -25.58 2.06
C ILE A 85 21.61 -26.39 2.03
N LEU A 86 21.76 -27.24 1.01
CA LEU A 86 22.90 -28.17 0.92
C LEU A 86 24.19 -27.47 0.55
N ASN A 87 24.13 -26.57 -0.44
CA ASN A 87 25.27 -25.82 -0.94
C ASN A 87 24.87 -24.37 -1.15
N LYS A 88 25.74 -23.44 -0.75
CA LYS A 88 25.63 -22.00 -1.06
C LYS A 88 26.98 -21.50 -1.54
N GLU A 89 27.04 -21.03 -2.77
CA GLU A 89 28.25 -20.48 -3.37
C GLU A 89 27.99 -19.08 -3.93
N VAL A 90 29.04 -18.26 -3.88
CA VAL A 90 29.06 -16.95 -4.54
C VAL A 90 30.15 -17.02 -5.61
N GLY A 91 29.73 -17.18 -6.86
CA GLY A 91 30.62 -17.36 -8.00
C GLY A 91 31.27 -16.04 -8.41
N GLN A 92 32.43 -15.72 -7.82
CA GLN A 92 33.27 -14.55 -8.16
C GLN A 92 32.50 -13.22 -8.28
N GLY A 93 31.43 -13.05 -7.52
CA GLY A 93 30.55 -11.87 -7.58
C GLY A 93 29.71 -11.73 -8.86
N ARG A 94 29.57 -12.80 -9.65
CA ARG A 94 28.70 -12.85 -10.85
C ARG A 94 27.36 -13.53 -10.58
N TYR A 95 27.32 -14.47 -9.64
CA TYR A 95 26.10 -15.15 -9.24
C TYR A 95 26.17 -15.64 -7.80
N THR A 96 25.00 -15.85 -7.21
CA THR A 96 24.79 -16.57 -5.96
C THR A 96 23.99 -17.82 -6.28
N ARG A 97 24.55 -19.00 -6.02
CA ARG A 97 23.89 -20.27 -6.27
C ARG A 97 23.64 -21.01 -4.97
N PHE A 98 22.43 -21.53 -4.79
CA PHE A 98 22.14 -22.41 -3.67
C PHE A 98 21.16 -23.51 -4.05
N THR A 99 21.23 -24.63 -3.33
CA THR A 99 20.39 -25.80 -3.55
C THR A 99 19.61 -26.14 -2.30
N ILE A 100 18.30 -26.28 -2.43
CA ILE A 100 17.43 -26.78 -1.37
C ILE A 100 17.19 -28.28 -1.54
N HIS A 101 16.99 -28.97 -0.41
CA HIS A 101 16.67 -30.40 -0.36
C HIS A 101 15.18 -30.61 -0.06
N ASN A 102 14.51 -31.34 -0.95
CA ASN A 102 13.13 -31.80 -0.84
C ASN A 102 13.14 -33.33 -0.65
N PRO A 103 13.40 -33.84 0.57
CA PRO A 103 13.72 -35.25 0.80
C PRO A 103 12.58 -36.21 0.38
N ASN A 104 11.33 -35.76 0.55
CA ASN A 104 10.14 -36.55 0.29
C ASN A 104 9.65 -36.47 -1.16
N ALA A 105 10.33 -35.70 -2.03
CA ALA A 105 9.85 -35.39 -3.38
C ALA A 105 8.40 -34.84 -3.34
N GLU A 106 8.12 -33.96 -2.37
CA GLU A 106 6.84 -33.27 -2.29
C GLU A 106 6.68 -32.32 -3.48
N GLN A 107 5.44 -32.07 -3.89
CA GLN A 107 5.15 -31.12 -4.95
C GLN A 107 5.39 -29.69 -4.44
N ILE A 108 6.35 -28.99 -5.03
CA ILE A 108 6.75 -27.62 -4.69
C ILE A 108 6.54 -26.73 -5.91
N GLY A 109 5.76 -25.65 -5.75
CA GLY A 109 5.58 -24.59 -6.76
C GLY A 109 6.04 -23.20 -6.31
N HIS A 110 6.60 -23.10 -5.10
CA HIS A 110 7.20 -21.87 -4.61
C HIS A 110 8.18 -22.16 -3.48
N VAL A 111 9.11 -21.23 -3.27
CA VAL A 111 10.03 -21.23 -2.11
C VAL A 111 10.09 -19.82 -1.54
N ILE A 112 9.98 -19.71 -0.23
CA ILE A 112 10.13 -18.45 0.50
C ILE A 112 11.57 -18.34 0.98
N LEU A 113 12.25 -17.28 0.57
CA LEU A 113 13.56 -16.91 1.08
C LEU A 113 13.42 -15.91 2.23
N ASN A 114 14.09 -16.18 3.35
CA ASN A 114 14.40 -15.15 4.33
C ASN A 114 15.74 -14.51 3.93
N ILE A 115 15.72 -13.23 3.60
CA ILE A 115 16.88 -12.47 3.14
C ILE A 115 17.10 -11.26 4.03
N VAL A 116 18.35 -10.87 4.27
CA VAL A 116 18.62 -9.53 4.84
C VAL A 116 18.10 -8.49 3.85
N ASN A 117 17.45 -7.45 4.37
CA ASN A 117 16.84 -6.41 3.57
C ASN A 117 17.79 -5.89 2.48
N SER A 118 17.27 -5.79 1.26
CA SER A 118 17.99 -5.30 0.11
C SER A 118 17.02 -4.64 -0.86
N ASP A 119 17.32 -3.44 -1.33
CA ASP A 119 16.57 -2.79 -2.41
C ASP A 119 17.04 -3.24 -3.81
N ALA A 120 18.05 -4.12 -3.88
CA ALA A 120 18.59 -4.62 -5.12
C ALA A 120 17.55 -5.38 -5.96
N TRP A 121 17.65 -5.21 -7.27
CA TRP A 121 16.94 -6.00 -8.27
C TRP A 121 17.84 -7.13 -8.77
N LYS A 122 17.28 -8.34 -8.88
CA LYS A 122 18.01 -9.55 -9.29
C LYS A 122 17.22 -10.35 -10.32
N VAL A 123 17.93 -11.22 -11.03
CA VAL A 123 17.34 -12.22 -11.93
C VAL A 123 17.72 -13.60 -11.41
N CYS A 124 16.78 -14.54 -11.37
CA CYS A 124 16.99 -15.89 -10.87
C CYS A 124 16.62 -16.94 -11.92
N ASP A 125 17.50 -17.92 -12.11
CA ASP A 125 17.22 -19.15 -12.85
C ASP A 125 17.06 -20.31 -11.86
N ILE A 126 16.18 -21.26 -12.17
CA ILE A 126 15.83 -22.41 -11.32
C ILE A 126 15.97 -23.69 -12.12
N THR A 127 16.71 -24.64 -11.55
CA THR A 127 16.92 -25.98 -12.12
C THR A 127 16.60 -27.06 -11.09
N GLY A 128 16.16 -28.22 -11.55
CA GLY A 128 15.78 -29.36 -10.72
C GLY A 128 16.60 -30.61 -11.01
N SER A 129 16.80 -31.43 -9.99
CA SER A 129 17.51 -32.71 -10.07
C SER A 129 16.93 -33.73 -9.09
N ASN A 130 16.96 -35.01 -9.46
CA ASN A 130 16.59 -36.11 -8.57
C ASN A 130 17.80 -36.79 -7.91
N ASP A 131 18.99 -36.62 -8.48
CA ASP A 131 20.22 -37.30 -8.08
C ASP A 131 21.35 -36.33 -7.68
N ASN A 132 21.08 -35.03 -7.73
CA ASN A 132 22.03 -33.93 -7.48
C ASN A 132 23.21 -33.90 -8.48
N LYS A 133 23.08 -34.57 -9.65
CA LYS A 133 24.12 -34.67 -10.68
C LYS A 133 23.63 -34.15 -12.02
N GLU A 134 22.48 -34.64 -12.48
CA GLU A 134 21.86 -34.19 -13.71
C GLU A 134 20.80 -33.13 -13.40
N TRP A 135 20.87 -32.00 -14.11
CA TRP A 135 20.04 -30.82 -13.83
C TRP A 135 19.22 -30.44 -15.05
N PHE A 136 17.94 -30.17 -14.83
CA PHE A 136 16.98 -29.79 -15.87
C PHE A 136 16.37 -28.42 -15.54
N SER A 137 16.07 -27.61 -16.55
CA SER A 137 15.46 -26.29 -16.34
C SER A 137 14.05 -26.42 -15.75
N ILE A 138 13.75 -25.60 -14.74
CA ILE A 138 12.40 -25.40 -14.20
C ILE A 138 11.86 -24.05 -14.64
N SER A 139 12.66 -22.98 -14.50
CA SER A 139 12.29 -21.62 -14.88
C SER A 139 13.53 -20.77 -15.07
N ASP A 140 13.53 -19.95 -16.11
CA ASP A 140 14.65 -19.06 -16.43
C ASP A 140 14.19 -17.60 -16.34
N HIS A 141 15.09 -16.71 -15.91
CA HIS A 141 14.92 -15.26 -15.89
C HIS A 141 13.79 -14.72 -15.00
N ILE A 142 13.59 -15.29 -13.81
CA ILE A 142 12.65 -14.77 -12.81
C ILE A 142 13.17 -13.45 -12.24
N PHE A 143 12.40 -12.37 -12.37
CA PHE A 143 12.76 -11.06 -11.81
C PHE A 143 12.43 -10.96 -10.32
N LEU A 144 13.46 -10.85 -9.49
CA LEU A 144 13.35 -10.63 -8.07
C LEU A 144 13.43 -9.12 -7.78
N HIS A 145 12.34 -8.57 -7.29
CA HIS A 145 12.18 -7.14 -6.99
C HIS A 145 11.55 -6.97 -5.59
N HIS A 146 11.59 -5.74 -5.05
CA HIS A 146 11.08 -5.42 -3.70
C HIS A 146 11.61 -6.34 -2.58
N LEU A 147 12.91 -6.62 -2.58
CA LEU A 147 13.59 -7.56 -1.68
C LEU A 147 13.85 -7.01 -0.25
N TYR A 148 13.04 -6.04 0.19
CA TYR A 148 13.19 -5.34 1.46
C TYR A 148 11.84 -5.21 2.17
N ASP A 149 11.84 -5.31 3.50
CA ASP A 149 10.73 -5.01 4.38
C ASP A 149 10.90 -3.61 5.00
N LEU A 150 9.82 -2.87 5.26
CA LEU A 150 9.94 -1.51 5.79
C LEU A 150 10.19 -1.47 7.30
N ASP A 151 9.75 -2.50 8.03
CA ASP A 151 9.72 -2.52 9.49
C ASP A 151 10.76 -3.48 10.10
N ASN A 152 11.31 -4.40 9.29
CA ASN A 152 12.22 -5.44 9.74
C ASN A 152 13.60 -5.33 9.08
N THR A 153 14.62 -5.94 9.69
CA THR A 153 15.98 -6.00 9.11
C THR A 153 16.15 -7.12 8.08
N ASN A 154 15.15 -7.99 7.95
CA ASN A 154 15.08 -9.06 6.98
C ASN A 154 13.67 -9.13 6.36
N ALA A 155 13.58 -9.77 5.20
CA ALA A 155 12.38 -9.88 4.41
C ALA A 155 12.15 -11.35 4.03
N TYR A 156 10.90 -11.81 4.14
CA TYR A 156 10.47 -13.09 3.56
C TYR A 156 9.95 -12.84 2.14
N ARG A 157 10.56 -13.45 1.13
CA ARG A 157 10.20 -13.24 -0.28
C ARG A 157 9.96 -14.57 -0.99
N SER A 158 8.77 -14.71 -1.55
CA SER A 158 8.37 -15.89 -2.30
C SER A 158 8.91 -15.83 -3.72
N ILE A 159 9.50 -16.93 -4.18
CA ILE A 159 9.86 -17.18 -5.57
C ILE A 159 8.93 -18.28 -6.07
N HIS A 160 8.07 -17.94 -7.04
CA HIS A 160 7.10 -18.86 -7.63
C HIS A 160 7.66 -19.47 -8.93
N PHE A 161 7.34 -20.74 -9.17
CA PHE A 161 7.76 -21.49 -10.36
C PHE A 161 6.78 -22.65 -10.63
N PRO A 162 6.78 -23.28 -11.82
CA PRO A 162 5.90 -24.40 -12.11
C PRO A 162 6.06 -25.52 -11.06
N PRO A 163 4.97 -26.12 -10.57
CA PRO A 163 5.03 -27.22 -9.62
C PRO A 163 5.91 -28.38 -10.11
N VAL A 164 6.86 -28.80 -9.27
CA VAL A 164 7.80 -29.90 -9.51
C VAL A 164 7.95 -30.74 -8.25
N ASN A 165 8.45 -31.96 -8.39
CA ASN A 165 8.73 -32.87 -7.28
C ASN A 165 10.21 -33.32 -7.22
N TYR A 166 11.12 -32.51 -7.78
CA TYR A 166 12.55 -32.80 -7.72
C TYR A 166 13.05 -32.84 -6.28
N LYS A 167 13.91 -33.81 -5.98
CA LYS A 167 14.57 -33.92 -4.66
C LYS A 167 15.53 -32.77 -4.37
N TYR A 168 16.09 -32.17 -5.42
CA TYR A 168 17.01 -31.05 -5.32
C TYR A 168 16.55 -29.94 -6.26
N ILE A 169 16.39 -28.74 -5.71
CA ILE A 169 16.03 -27.55 -6.49
C ILE A 169 17.13 -26.51 -6.29
N LYS A 170 17.69 -26.04 -7.39
CA LYS A 170 18.86 -25.15 -7.40
C LYS A 170 18.49 -23.82 -8.01
N PHE A 171 18.77 -22.78 -7.24
CA PHE A 171 18.53 -21.38 -7.58
C PHE A 171 19.87 -20.74 -7.94
N GLU A 172 19.92 -20.08 -9.08
CA GLU A 172 21.06 -19.26 -9.50
C GLU A 172 20.60 -17.81 -9.66
N ILE A 173 20.99 -16.97 -8.71
CA ILE A 173 20.69 -15.55 -8.71
C ILE A 173 21.84 -14.82 -9.39
N LYS A 174 21.55 -14.14 -10.49
CA LYS A 174 22.48 -13.34 -11.27
C LYS A 174 22.82 -12.06 -10.50
N ASP A 175 24.09 -11.90 -10.15
CA ASP A 175 24.66 -10.73 -9.46
C ASP A 175 25.31 -9.77 -10.47
N LEU A 176 24.71 -9.66 -11.66
CA LEU A 176 25.26 -8.88 -12.78
C LEU A 176 25.31 -7.40 -12.42
N SER A 177 26.50 -6.89 -12.10
CA SER A 177 26.83 -5.51 -11.66
C SER A 177 26.37 -5.10 -10.25
N THR A 178 25.82 -6.02 -9.45
CA THR A 178 25.34 -5.77 -8.09
C THR A 178 25.92 -6.78 -7.10
N LYS A 179 25.95 -6.49 -5.80
CA LYS A 179 26.51 -7.41 -4.79
C LYS A 179 25.53 -8.56 -4.46
N PRO A 180 26.02 -9.76 -4.09
CA PRO A 180 25.21 -10.91 -3.68
C PRO A 180 24.14 -10.59 -2.64
N LEU A 181 22.98 -11.26 -2.72
CA LEU A 181 21.98 -11.22 -1.65
C LEU A 181 22.45 -12.04 -0.44
N ASN A 182 22.21 -11.52 0.77
CA ASN A 182 22.43 -12.29 1.98
C ASN A 182 21.19 -13.14 2.33
N ILE A 183 21.16 -14.35 1.78
CA ILE A 183 20.09 -15.34 2.01
C ILE A 183 20.36 -16.06 3.33
N LEU A 184 19.44 -15.91 4.28
CA LEU A 184 19.51 -16.53 5.61
C LEU A 184 18.87 -17.92 5.62
N LYS A 185 17.67 -18.06 5.04
CA LYS A 185 16.90 -19.31 5.04
C LYS A 185 16.11 -19.48 3.74
N ALA A 186 15.76 -20.72 3.42
CA ALA A 186 14.82 -21.08 2.36
C ALA A 186 13.80 -22.07 2.92
N GLY A 187 12.53 -21.95 2.56
CA GLY A 187 11.48 -22.73 3.20
C GLY A 187 10.09 -22.39 2.71
N TYR A 188 9.10 -22.73 3.53
CA TYR A 188 7.68 -22.43 3.34
C TYR A 188 7.01 -22.22 4.70
N PHE A 189 5.84 -21.60 4.73
CA PHE A 189 5.05 -21.50 5.98
C PHE A 189 3.97 -22.58 6.01
N GLU A 190 3.98 -23.44 7.04
CA GLU A 190 2.89 -24.38 7.32
C GLU A 190 1.79 -23.72 8.14
N GLY A 191 0.57 -23.66 7.61
CA GLY A 191 -0.56 -23.10 8.33
C GLY A 191 -0.41 -21.59 8.53
N CYS A 192 -1.21 -20.82 7.80
CA CYS A 192 -1.30 -19.37 7.99
C CYS A 192 -2.00 -19.09 9.33
N ILE A 193 -1.23 -19.00 10.43
CA ILE A 193 -1.76 -18.59 11.73
C ILE A 193 -1.59 -17.06 11.82
N SER A 194 -2.69 -16.36 11.56
CA SER A 194 -2.91 -14.91 11.70
C SER A 194 -2.40 -14.03 10.53
N ALA A 195 -3.09 -14.06 9.40
CA ALA A 195 -3.17 -12.86 8.56
C ALA A 195 -3.72 -11.73 9.43
N GLY A 196 -2.97 -10.64 9.61
CA GLY A 196 -3.48 -9.46 10.30
C GLY A 196 -4.85 -9.05 9.71
N LYS A 197 -5.74 -8.49 10.54
CA LYS A 197 -7.14 -8.25 10.13
C LYS A 197 -7.19 -7.55 8.78
N LEU A 198 -7.85 -8.20 7.81
CA LEU A 198 -8.05 -7.67 6.46
C LEU A 198 -9.43 -7.04 6.33
N ASN A 199 -9.51 -5.91 5.64
CA ASN A 199 -10.76 -5.31 5.21
C ASN A 199 -10.87 -5.43 3.69
N GLU A 200 -12.04 -5.88 3.23
CA GLU A 200 -12.36 -5.86 1.81
C GLU A 200 -12.47 -4.41 1.31
N ILE A 201 -11.95 -4.16 0.11
CA ILE A 201 -12.13 -2.92 -0.64
C ILE A 201 -12.81 -3.23 -1.96
N LYS A 202 -13.80 -2.41 -2.31
CA LYS A 202 -14.59 -2.60 -3.52
C LYS A 202 -14.00 -1.79 -4.65
N ALA A 203 -13.77 -2.44 -5.79
CA ALA A 203 -13.50 -1.76 -7.04
C ALA A 203 -14.81 -1.10 -7.53
N ASP A 204 -14.70 0.09 -8.11
CA ASP A 204 -15.84 0.80 -8.72
C ASP A 204 -16.22 0.15 -10.05
N SER A 205 -15.22 -0.37 -10.77
CA SER A 205 -15.41 -1.04 -12.05
C SER A 205 -14.41 -2.18 -12.22
N LEU A 206 -14.93 -3.29 -12.74
CA LEU A 206 -14.16 -4.46 -13.13
C LEU A 206 -14.70 -4.96 -14.47
N ILE A 207 -13.95 -4.70 -15.54
CA ILE A 207 -14.35 -5.04 -16.91
C ILE A 207 -13.43 -6.14 -17.42
N SER A 208 -13.99 -7.32 -17.67
CA SER A 208 -13.28 -8.45 -18.26
C SER A 208 -13.50 -8.48 -19.77
N THR A 209 -12.45 -8.67 -20.55
CA THR A 209 -12.49 -8.76 -22.01
C THR A 209 -11.55 -9.85 -22.49
N GLU A 210 -12.07 -10.82 -23.24
CA GLU A 210 -11.25 -11.83 -23.91
C GLU A 210 -10.65 -11.25 -25.20
N VAL A 211 -9.32 -11.27 -25.30
CA VAL A 211 -8.56 -10.83 -26.47
C VAL A 211 -8.07 -12.09 -27.20
N LYS A 212 -8.88 -12.57 -28.14
CA LYS A 212 -8.64 -13.84 -28.84
C LYS A 212 -7.35 -13.86 -29.66
N GLU A 213 -6.97 -12.74 -30.27
CA GLU A 213 -5.73 -12.60 -31.06
C GLU A 213 -4.48 -12.90 -30.22
N ASN A 214 -4.47 -12.44 -28.97
CA ASN A 214 -3.35 -12.63 -28.05
C ASN A 214 -3.51 -13.84 -27.13
N LYS A 215 -4.63 -14.58 -27.24
CA LYS A 215 -4.97 -15.71 -26.35
C LYS A 215 -4.94 -15.32 -24.87
N THR A 216 -5.50 -14.17 -24.53
CA THR A 216 -5.50 -13.62 -23.17
C THR A 216 -6.87 -13.11 -22.76
N THR A 217 -7.17 -13.17 -21.45
CA THR A 217 -8.27 -12.38 -20.85
C THR A 217 -7.67 -11.18 -20.15
N LEU A 218 -8.12 -9.98 -20.50
CA LEU A 218 -7.72 -8.73 -19.87
C LEU A 218 -8.83 -8.23 -18.95
N ILE A 219 -8.50 -7.98 -17.69
CA ILE A 219 -9.43 -7.47 -16.68
C ILE A 219 -8.94 -6.09 -16.25
N LYS A 220 -9.71 -5.06 -16.57
CA LYS A 220 -9.43 -3.69 -16.15
C LYS A 220 -10.10 -3.43 -14.81
N VAL A 221 -9.31 -3.06 -13.81
CA VAL A 221 -9.78 -2.78 -12.46
C VAL A 221 -9.62 -1.28 -12.20
N LYS A 222 -10.69 -0.64 -11.73
CA LYS A 222 -10.69 0.78 -11.39
C LYS A 222 -11.34 1.00 -10.02
N PHE A 223 -10.67 1.78 -9.19
CA PHE A 223 -11.15 2.28 -7.91
C PHE A 223 -11.48 3.77 -8.01
N LYS A 224 -12.36 4.26 -7.12
CA LYS A 224 -12.71 5.69 -7.03
C LYS A 224 -11.48 6.59 -6.86
N ASN A 225 -10.55 6.12 -6.04
CA ASN A 225 -9.27 6.75 -5.74
C ASN A 225 -8.20 5.66 -5.68
N ALA A 226 -6.93 6.05 -5.71
CA ALA A 226 -5.84 5.11 -5.48
C ALA A 226 -5.97 4.43 -4.11
N ALA A 227 -6.10 3.11 -4.12
CA ALA A 227 -6.31 2.28 -2.94
C ALA A 227 -5.08 1.43 -2.66
N ILE A 228 -4.79 1.20 -1.39
CA ILE A 228 -3.74 0.25 -0.98
C ILE A 228 -4.33 -1.16 -1.06
N ILE A 229 -3.71 -2.03 -1.84
CA ILE A 229 -4.15 -3.40 -2.04
C ILE A 229 -3.07 -4.30 -1.45
N ASN A 230 -3.42 -5.05 -0.39
CA ASN A 230 -2.52 -5.98 0.27
C ASN A 230 -2.80 -7.44 -0.08
N LYS A 231 -3.97 -7.74 -0.64
CA LYS A 231 -4.33 -9.09 -1.06
C LYS A 231 -5.30 -9.06 -2.22
N ILE A 232 -5.10 -9.95 -3.19
CA ILE A 232 -6.05 -10.24 -4.27
C ILE A 232 -6.47 -11.69 -4.15
N ARG A 233 -7.77 -11.97 -4.23
CA ARG A 233 -8.31 -13.33 -4.27
C ARG A 233 -9.19 -13.51 -5.49
N PHE A 234 -9.00 -14.61 -6.19
CA PHE A 234 -9.79 -15.00 -7.35
C PHE A 234 -10.67 -16.18 -6.96
N ASN A 235 -11.98 -16.02 -7.12
CA ASN A 235 -12.95 -17.10 -7.01
C ASN A 235 -13.33 -17.51 -8.44
N ILE A 236 -12.81 -18.64 -8.89
CA ILE A 236 -13.01 -19.19 -10.23
C ILE A 236 -14.15 -20.19 -10.18
N LYS A 237 -15.15 -20.00 -11.04
CA LYS A 237 -16.34 -20.85 -11.13
C LYS A 237 -16.16 -22.00 -12.12
N ALA A 238 -15.50 -21.74 -13.25
CA ALA A 238 -15.25 -22.76 -14.27
C ALA A 238 -13.99 -22.43 -15.09
N PRO A 239 -13.32 -23.45 -15.68
CA PRO A 239 -13.56 -24.89 -15.51
C PRO A 239 -13.05 -25.41 -14.16
N ASN A 240 -13.35 -26.68 -13.84
CA ASN A 240 -12.89 -27.32 -12.59
C ASN A 240 -11.36 -27.46 -12.52
N PHE A 241 -10.71 -27.66 -13.67
CA PHE A 241 -9.27 -27.82 -13.78
C PHE A 241 -8.70 -26.66 -14.58
N PHE A 242 -7.84 -25.88 -13.95
CA PHE A 242 -7.18 -24.77 -14.63
C PHE A 242 -5.80 -24.54 -14.04
N LYS A 243 -4.91 -24.07 -14.92
CA LYS A 243 -3.59 -23.56 -14.59
C LYS A 243 -3.29 -22.41 -15.55
N ARG A 244 -3.23 -21.17 -15.04
CA ARG A 244 -3.09 -19.96 -15.87
C ARG A 244 -2.07 -19.02 -15.25
N GLU A 245 -1.14 -18.55 -16.08
CA GLU A 245 -0.28 -17.44 -15.72
C GLU A 245 -1.10 -16.15 -15.70
N VAL A 246 -0.87 -15.33 -14.68
CA VAL A 246 -1.50 -14.03 -14.49
C VAL A 246 -0.43 -12.98 -14.30
N ASN A 247 -0.54 -11.90 -15.06
CA ASN A 247 0.34 -10.74 -15.00
C ASN A 247 -0.47 -9.50 -14.63
N VAL A 248 -0.03 -8.73 -13.65
CA VAL A 248 -0.67 -7.47 -13.25
C VAL A 248 0.17 -6.30 -13.74
N TYR A 249 -0.44 -5.45 -14.55
CA TYR A 249 0.19 -4.30 -15.17
C TYR A 249 -0.39 -2.99 -14.67
N VAL A 250 0.44 -1.96 -14.61
CA VAL A 250 0.01 -0.58 -14.42
C VAL A 250 0.50 0.26 -15.59
N ASN A 251 -0.39 1.06 -16.16
CA ASN A 251 -0.01 2.00 -17.22
C ASN A 251 0.73 3.19 -16.59
N ARG A 252 2.00 3.36 -16.97
CA ARG A 252 2.86 4.45 -16.50
C ARG A 252 3.22 5.37 -17.64
N THR A 253 3.58 6.60 -17.28
CA THR A 253 4.05 7.62 -18.22
C THR A 253 5.43 8.09 -17.78
N GLN A 254 6.41 8.01 -18.68
CA GLN A 254 7.76 8.52 -18.46
C GLN A 254 8.02 9.72 -19.36
N THR A 255 8.60 10.77 -18.80
CA THR A 255 9.04 11.94 -19.58
C THR A 255 10.56 11.97 -19.64
N ASN A 256 11.14 11.79 -20.82
CA ASN A 256 12.59 11.90 -21.04
C ASN A 256 12.87 12.99 -22.07
N LYS A 257 13.64 14.02 -21.67
CA LYS A 257 14.13 15.10 -22.54
C LYS A 257 13.06 15.65 -23.51
N LYS A 258 11.85 15.91 -22.99
CA LYS A 258 10.64 16.43 -23.68
C LYS A 258 9.78 15.41 -24.46
N LYS A 259 10.11 14.12 -24.46
CA LYS A 259 9.25 13.07 -25.02
C LYS A 259 8.49 12.37 -23.89
N VAL A 260 7.18 12.27 -24.03
CA VAL A 260 6.28 11.55 -23.12
C VAL A 260 6.02 10.18 -23.73
N GLU A 261 6.42 9.12 -23.04
CA GLU A 261 6.20 7.73 -23.45
C GLU A 261 5.31 7.02 -22.43
N GLN A 262 4.30 6.31 -22.92
CA GLN A 262 3.45 5.45 -22.11
C GLN A 262 3.91 4.01 -22.24
N TYR A 263 3.99 3.30 -21.13
CA TYR A 263 4.35 1.88 -21.12
C TYR A 263 3.55 1.11 -20.07
N ARG A 264 3.40 -0.20 -20.28
CA ARG A 264 2.83 -1.13 -19.31
C ARG A 264 3.94 -1.60 -18.38
N ASP A 265 3.84 -1.24 -17.11
CA ASP A 265 4.77 -1.66 -16.07
C ASP A 265 4.25 -2.96 -15.45
N LEU A 266 5.04 -4.04 -15.53
CA LEU A 266 4.68 -5.33 -14.92
C LEU A 266 4.97 -5.25 -13.42
N ILE A 267 3.92 -5.25 -12.60
CA ILE A 267 4.07 -5.13 -11.15
C ILE A 267 4.23 -6.49 -10.48
N MET A 268 3.54 -7.52 -10.98
CA MET A 268 3.66 -8.88 -10.44
C MET A 268 3.14 -9.92 -11.42
N SER A 269 3.59 -11.16 -11.20
CA SER A 269 3.15 -12.34 -11.91
C SER A 269 2.90 -13.48 -10.93
N PHE A 270 1.82 -14.23 -11.13
CA PHE A 270 1.46 -15.40 -10.32
C PHE A 270 0.64 -16.41 -11.13
N GLU A 271 0.45 -17.62 -10.58
CA GLU A 271 -0.30 -18.69 -11.23
C GLU A 271 -1.65 -18.90 -10.54
N LEU A 272 -2.73 -18.86 -11.33
CA LEU A 272 -4.04 -19.38 -10.92
C LEU A 272 -4.06 -20.89 -11.12
N ASN A 273 -4.48 -21.64 -10.11
CA ASN A 273 -4.48 -23.09 -10.12
C ASN A 273 -5.72 -23.66 -9.39
N SER A 274 -6.30 -24.74 -9.90
CA SER A 274 -7.44 -25.44 -9.28
C SER A 274 -7.08 -26.17 -7.98
N ASP A 275 -5.82 -26.54 -7.78
CA ASP A 275 -5.40 -27.38 -6.66
C ASP A 275 -5.03 -26.59 -5.39
N HIS A 276 -5.02 -25.25 -5.48
CA HIS A 276 -4.57 -24.36 -4.41
C HIS A 276 -5.48 -23.14 -4.24
N SER A 277 -5.33 -22.45 -3.10
CA SER A 277 -6.03 -21.18 -2.89
C SER A 277 -5.48 -20.11 -3.83
N ASN A 278 -6.36 -19.55 -4.67
CA ASN A 278 -6.02 -18.45 -5.58
C ASN A 278 -6.05 -17.10 -4.86
N SER A 279 -5.23 -16.97 -3.82
CA SER A 279 -5.13 -15.77 -3.00
C SER A 279 -3.69 -15.34 -2.84
N PHE A 280 -3.40 -14.11 -3.25
CA PHE A 280 -2.05 -13.59 -3.41
C PHE A 280 -1.89 -12.34 -2.55
N GLU A 281 -0.90 -12.39 -1.65
CA GLU A 281 -0.54 -11.28 -0.78
C GLU A 281 0.45 -10.37 -1.51
N ILE A 282 0.22 -9.07 -1.37
CA ILE A 282 0.88 -8.04 -2.16
C ILE A 282 1.41 -6.97 -1.23
N SER A 283 2.69 -6.65 -1.39
CA SER A 283 3.33 -5.56 -0.67
C SER A 283 3.40 -4.31 -1.54
N ASN A 284 3.20 -3.14 -0.93
CA ASN A 284 3.45 -1.84 -1.54
C ASN A 284 2.64 -1.51 -2.82
N PHE A 285 1.48 -2.12 -3.04
CA PHE A 285 0.65 -1.86 -4.21
C PHE A 285 -0.44 -0.83 -3.91
N ARG A 286 -0.29 0.40 -4.44
CA ARG A 286 -1.26 1.50 -4.28
C ARG A 286 -1.62 2.09 -5.64
N GLU A 287 -2.73 1.64 -6.21
CA GLU A 287 -3.16 2.06 -7.54
C GLU A 287 -4.65 2.43 -7.57
N GLY A 288 -4.99 3.37 -8.45
CA GLY A 288 -6.39 3.68 -8.78
C GLY A 288 -6.90 2.87 -9.97
N GLU A 289 -6.00 2.48 -10.86
CA GLU A 289 -6.33 1.73 -12.08
C GLU A 289 -5.17 0.81 -12.44
N PHE A 290 -5.48 -0.44 -12.77
CA PHE A 290 -4.52 -1.44 -13.21
C PHE A 290 -5.20 -2.53 -14.03
N GLU A 291 -4.40 -3.35 -14.70
CA GLU A 291 -4.87 -4.40 -15.59
C GLU A 291 -4.36 -5.76 -15.10
N ILE A 292 -5.25 -6.74 -15.01
CA ILE A 292 -4.90 -8.14 -14.76
C ILE A 292 -5.03 -8.88 -16.08
N GLU A 293 -3.93 -9.44 -16.56
CA GLU A 293 -3.88 -10.22 -17.80
C GLU A 293 -3.72 -11.70 -17.46
N ILE A 294 -4.69 -12.52 -17.87
CA ILE A 294 -4.67 -13.98 -17.71
C ILE A 294 -4.29 -14.60 -19.06
N LYS A 295 -3.22 -15.39 -19.10
CA LYS A 295 -2.82 -16.13 -20.29
C LYS A 295 -3.73 -17.35 -20.48
N ASN A 296 -4.62 -17.30 -21.46
CA ASN A 296 -5.53 -18.42 -21.76
C ASN A 296 -4.82 -19.52 -22.56
N ASN A 297 -3.82 -19.16 -23.38
CA ASN A 297 -3.24 -20.04 -24.40
C ASN A 297 -4.36 -20.63 -25.28
N ASP A 298 -4.36 -21.93 -25.56
CA ASP A 298 -5.40 -22.57 -26.38
C ASP A 298 -6.70 -22.89 -25.61
N ASN A 299 -6.82 -22.43 -24.36
CA ASN A 299 -7.99 -22.73 -23.56
C ASN A 299 -9.04 -21.63 -23.66
N PRO A 300 -10.32 -21.93 -23.39
CA PRO A 300 -11.32 -20.90 -23.18
C PRO A 300 -10.97 -20.01 -21.97
N ALA A 301 -11.46 -18.77 -22.00
CA ALA A 301 -11.39 -17.87 -20.85
C ALA A 301 -12.01 -18.50 -19.58
N LEU A 302 -11.41 -18.20 -18.42
CA LEU A 302 -11.96 -18.62 -17.13
C LEU A 302 -13.29 -17.90 -16.85
N GLU A 303 -14.27 -18.61 -16.31
CA GLU A 303 -15.46 -18.01 -15.71
C GLU A 303 -15.10 -17.60 -14.27
N ILE A 304 -14.88 -16.30 -14.06
CA ILE A 304 -14.50 -15.74 -12.76
C ILE A 304 -15.77 -15.27 -12.06
N GLU A 305 -16.07 -15.84 -10.88
CA GLU A 305 -17.21 -15.44 -10.06
C GLU A 305 -16.96 -14.11 -9.37
N LYS A 306 -15.80 -13.96 -8.74
CA LYS A 306 -15.44 -12.77 -7.98
C LYS A 306 -13.92 -12.56 -7.94
N ILE A 307 -13.51 -11.31 -8.01
CA ILE A 307 -12.15 -10.88 -7.65
C ILE A 307 -12.28 -9.98 -6.42
N GLU A 308 -11.63 -10.37 -5.34
CA GLU A 308 -11.70 -9.69 -4.05
C GLU A 308 -10.38 -9.00 -3.78
N PHE A 309 -10.46 -7.73 -3.41
CA PHE A 309 -9.32 -6.91 -3.04
C PHE A 309 -9.40 -6.65 -1.55
N SER A 310 -8.30 -6.78 -0.82
CA SER A 310 -8.28 -6.50 0.61
C SER A 310 -7.06 -5.70 1.02
N GLN A 311 -7.21 -4.93 2.09
CA GLN A 311 -6.15 -4.18 2.73
C GLN A 311 -5.99 -4.57 4.19
N LEU A 312 -4.77 -4.47 4.70
CA LEU A 312 -4.48 -4.66 6.13
C LEU A 312 -5.14 -3.53 6.93
N GLN A 313 -5.74 -3.86 8.06
CA GLN A 313 -6.32 -2.88 8.98
C GLN A 313 -5.21 -2.04 9.63
N SER A 314 -5.45 -0.74 9.77
CA SER A 314 -4.60 0.14 10.59
C SER A 314 -5.42 0.73 11.71
N TYR A 315 -4.78 0.96 12.84
CA TYR A 315 -5.39 1.51 14.03
C TYR A 315 -4.66 2.78 14.46
N LEU A 316 -5.44 3.73 14.93
CA LEU A 316 -4.96 4.89 15.65
C LEU A 316 -5.21 4.64 17.14
N VAL A 317 -4.15 4.73 17.95
CA VAL A 317 -4.25 4.53 19.40
C VAL A 317 -4.02 5.87 20.10
N ALA A 318 -5.00 6.30 20.87
CA ALA A 318 -4.98 7.55 21.64
C ALA A 318 -5.68 7.38 22.98
N ASP A 319 -5.45 8.33 23.89
CA ASP A 319 -6.19 8.43 25.14
C ASP A 319 -7.49 9.21 24.90
N PHE A 320 -8.61 8.49 24.90
CA PHE A 320 -9.90 9.00 24.52
C PHE A 320 -10.75 9.30 25.75
N LYS A 321 -11.52 10.39 25.68
CA LYS A 321 -12.54 10.70 26.68
C LYS A 321 -13.91 10.20 26.23
N GLU A 322 -14.62 9.62 27.19
CA GLU A 322 -15.98 9.14 27.03
C GLU A 322 -16.92 10.28 26.62
N ASN A 323 -17.79 10.02 25.63
CA ASN A 323 -18.79 10.96 25.12
C ASN A 323 -18.22 12.25 24.52
N GLU A 324 -16.89 12.38 24.38
CA GLU A 324 -16.27 13.49 23.67
C GLU A 324 -16.28 13.22 22.15
N LYS A 325 -16.61 14.25 21.35
CA LYS A 325 -16.59 14.14 19.89
C LYS A 325 -15.16 14.34 19.40
N TYR A 326 -14.65 13.36 18.66
CA TYR A 326 -13.37 13.45 17.97
C TYR A 326 -13.56 13.48 16.45
N ILE A 327 -12.62 14.13 15.77
CA ILE A 327 -12.59 14.22 14.31
C ILE A 327 -11.21 13.81 13.83
N LEU A 328 -11.15 12.69 13.11
CA LEU A 328 -9.97 12.25 12.39
C LEU A 328 -9.96 12.90 11.01
N LYS A 329 -8.89 13.58 10.62
CA LYS A 329 -8.76 14.27 9.32
C LYS A 329 -7.59 13.71 8.52
N ALA A 330 -7.71 13.72 7.19
CA ALA A 330 -6.67 13.27 6.27
C ALA A 330 -6.68 14.05 4.95
N GLY A 331 -5.64 13.85 4.14
CA GLY A 331 -5.58 14.31 2.75
C GLY A 331 -4.77 15.57 2.48
N ASP A 332 -4.15 16.17 3.50
CA ASP A 332 -3.16 17.24 3.31
C ASP A 332 -1.78 16.64 3.00
N LYS A 333 -1.47 16.49 1.70
CA LYS A 333 -0.23 15.86 1.23
C LYS A 333 1.05 16.58 1.61
N LYS A 334 0.97 17.81 2.13
CA LYS A 334 2.15 18.60 2.53
C LYS A 334 2.59 18.30 3.97
N LEU A 335 1.77 17.60 4.75
CA LEU A 335 2.07 17.34 6.16
C LEU A 335 3.12 16.25 6.36
N ALA A 336 4.05 16.54 7.27
CA ALA A 336 4.97 15.56 7.83
C ALA A 336 4.32 14.77 8.97
N LEU A 337 4.91 13.62 9.31
CA LEU A 337 4.44 12.76 10.39
C LEU A 337 4.53 13.54 11.71
N PRO A 338 3.47 13.53 12.54
CA PRO A 338 3.51 14.24 13.82
C PRO A 338 4.44 13.51 14.80
N VAL A 339 5.08 14.28 15.67
CA VAL A 339 5.96 13.76 16.74
C VAL A 339 5.23 13.95 18.07
N TYR A 340 4.81 12.86 18.68
CA TYR A 340 4.10 12.85 19.95
C TYR A 340 4.79 11.98 20.98
N ASP A 341 4.73 12.39 22.25
CA ASP A 341 5.34 11.62 23.34
C ASP A 341 4.77 10.21 23.47
N ILE A 342 3.46 10.03 23.24
CA ILE A 342 2.77 8.73 23.32
C ILE A 342 3.40 7.67 22.39
N ALA A 343 4.03 8.10 21.29
CA ALA A 343 4.68 7.19 20.34
C ALA A 343 5.91 6.49 20.95
N TYR A 344 6.63 7.14 21.87
CA TYR A 344 7.78 6.53 22.58
C TYR A 344 7.35 5.41 23.54
N PHE A 345 6.07 5.35 23.91
CA PHE A 345 5.52 4.32 24.79
C PHE A 345 4.85 3.17 24.03
N LYS A 346 4.92 3.17 22.68
CA LYS A 346 4.29 2.16 21.82
C LYS A 346 4.56 0.73 22.29
N ASP A 347 5.81 0.36 22.56
CA ASP A 347 6.13 -1.02 22.94
C ASP A 347 5.54 -1.44 24.29
N LYS A 348 5.52 -0.52 25.26
CA LYS A 348 4.91 -0.76 26.58
C LYS A 348 3.41 -0.92 26.46
N ILE A 349 2.79 -0.01 25.70
CA ILE A 349 1.37 0.00 25.43
C ILE A 349 0.99 -1.28 24.66
N SER A 350 1.66 -1.59 23.55
CA SER A 350 1.43 -2.75 22.70
C SER A 350 1.64 -4.10 23.41
N LYS A 351 2.57 -4.23 24.35
CA LYS A 351 2.73 -5.44 25.17
C LYS A 351 1.58 -5.65 26.17
N GLN A 352 1.04 -4.58 26.73
CA GLN A 352 -0.20 -4.65 27.54
C GLN A 352 -1.43 -5.04 26.70
N LEU A 353 -1.37 -4.93 25.36
CA LEU A 353 -2.44 -5.38 24.44
C LEU A 353 -2.42 -6.89 24.17
N ILE A 354 -1.27 -7.55 24.35
CA ILE A 354 -1.08 -8.99 24.03
C ILE A 354 -1.20 -9.87 25.30
N ILE A 355 -0.91 -9.32 26.48
CA ILE A 355 -1.00 -10.02 27.76
C ILE A 355 -2.27 -9.59 28.48
N GLY A 356 -3.40 -10.14 28.05
CA GLY A 356 -4.69 -9.90 28.68
C GLY A 356 -5.74 -10.84 28.10
N ASN A 357 -5.92 -11.98 28.73
CA ASN A 357 -7.22 -12.67 28.69
C ASN A 357 -8.27 -11.68 29.23
N GLY A 358 -8.90 -10.89 28.36
CA GLY A 358 -9.99 -9.99 28.72
C GLY A 358 -9.67 -8.49 28.81
N SER A 359 -8.71 -7.95 28.07
CA SER A 359 -8.70 -6.52 27.75
C SER A 359 -8.52 -6.31 26.25
N GLU A 360 -9.57 -6.64 25.48
CA GLU A 360 -9.79 -5.98 24.20
C GLU A 360 -9.77 -4.48 24.51
N LEU A 361 -8.83 -3.70 23.93
CA LEU A 361 -9.13 -2.28 23.72
C LEU A 361 -10.52 -2.29 23.11
N ALA A 362 -11.48 -1.60 23.72
CA ALA A 362 -12.81 -1.47 23.15
C ALA A 362 -12.59 -0.90 21.74
N LEU A 363 -12.67 -1.77 20.74
CA LEU A 363 -12.53 -1.37 19.36
C LEU A 363 -13.66 -0.40 19.16
N ILE A 364 -13.34 0.84 18.86
CA ILE A 364 -14.34 1.74 18.31
C ILE A 364 -14.55 1.17 16.90
N PRO A 365 -15.67 0.46 16.61
CA PRO A 365 -15.93 0.07 15.24
C PRO A 365 -15.92 1.36 14.43
N ALA A 366 -15.45 1.29 13.19
CA ALA A 366 -15.67 2.39 12.25
C ALA A 366 -17.20 2.53 12.10
N ILE A 367 -17.82 3.31 12.99
CA ILE A 367 -19.17 3.77 12.78
C ILE A 367 -19.02 4.59 11.52
N VAL A 368 -19.66 4.09 10.47
CA VAL A 368 -19.73 4.67 9.13
C VAL A 368 -20.43 6.02 9.28
N SER A 369 -19.72 7.01 9.81
CA SER A 369 -19.98 8.39 9.47
C SER A 369 -19.37 8.52 8.09
N GLU A 370 -20.20 8.81 7.09
CA GLU A 370 -19.75 9.03 5.72
C GLU A 370 -18.52 9.95 5.74
N VAL A 371 -17.46 9.55 5.05
CA VAL A 371 -16.29 10.42 4.91
C VAL A 371 -16.75 11.65 4.13
N THR A 372 -16.93 12.76 4.85
CA THR A 372 -17.37 14.02 4.24
C THR A 372 -16.16 14.84 3.81
N PRO A 373 -16.28 15.57 2.68
CA PRO A 373 -15.33 16.62 2.38
C PRO A 373 -15.34 17.63 3.53
N VAL A 374 -14.16 18.10 3.93
CA VAL A 374 -14.07 19.15 4.94
C VAL A 374 -14.71 20.42 4.36
N GLU A 375 -15.72 20.97 5.04
CA GLU A 375 -16.31 22.25 4.66
C GLU A 375 -15.23 23.34 4.71
N THR A 376 -14.88 23.86 3.54
CA THR A 376 -14.05 25.05 3.42
C THR A 376 -14.90 26.27 3.69
N ASN A 377 -14.41 27.18 4.54
CA ASN A 377 -15.08 28.46 4.74
C ASN A 377 -15.03 29.25 3.42
N LEU A 378 -16.10 29.99 3.08
CA LEU A 378 -16.22 30.76 1.83
C LEU A 378 -14.99 31.64 1.52
N TRP A 379 -14.36 32.18 2.56
CA TRP A 379 -13.18 33.05 2.47
C TRP A 379 -11.89 32.32 2.04
N GLN A 380 -11.84 30.99 2.16
CA GLN A 380 -10.69 30.14 1.81
C GLN A 380 -10.72 29.68 0.34
N GLU A 381 -11.83 29.90 -0.36
CA GLU A 381 -11.96 29.52 -1.76
C GLU A 381 -11.21 30.48 -2.69
N PRO A 382 -10.50 30.00 -3.73
CA PRO A 382 -9.72 30.85 -4.63
C PRO A 382 -10.52 31.98 -5.28
N TRP A 383 -11.80 31.76 -5.60
CA TRP A 383 -12.66 32.77 -6.22
C TRP A 383 -12.96 33.97 -5.30
N PHE A 384 -13.00 33.74 -3.98
CA PHE A 384 -13.29 34.78 -3.00
C PHE A 384 -12.17 35.83 -2.99
N MET A 385 -10.91 35.39 -3.06
CA MET A 385 -9.76 36.29 -3.20
C MET A 385 -9.85 37.12 -4.49
N TRP A 386 -10.23 36.52 -5.62
CA TRP A 386 -10.43 37.24 -6.88
C TRP A 386 -11.59 38.25 -6.81
N ALA A 387 -12.67 37.94 -6.08
CA ALA A 387 -13.76 38.86 -5.83
C ALA A 387 -13.31 40.08 -5.00
N CYS A 388 -12.52 39.86 -3.94
CA CYS A 388 -11.92 40.95 -3.16
C CYS A 388 -10.96 41.81 -3.98
N ILE A 389 -10.11 41.22 -4.81
CA ILE A 389 -9.18 41.95 -5.69
C ILE A 389 -9.95 42.81 -6.70
N SER A 390 -11.04 42.26 -7.27
CA SER A 390 -11.89 42.98 -8.22
C SER A 390 -12.60 44.16 -7.55
N LEU A 391 -13.15 43.95 -6.35
CA LEU A 391 -13.79 45.01 -5.57
C LEU A 391 -12.79 46.12 -5.18
N ALA A 392 -11.59 45.76 -4.74
CA ALA A 392 -10.54 46.73 -4.42
C ALA A 392 -10.11 47.53 -5.65
N SER A 393 -9.95 46.86 -6.79
CA SER A 393 -9.62 47.52 -8.06
C SER A 393 -10.71 48.48 -8.51
N PHE A 394 -11.98 48.09 -8.37
CA PHE A 394 -13.13 48.94 -8.69
C PHE A 394 -13.20 50.18 -7.79
N LEU A 395 -12.99 50.02 -6.48
CA LEU A 395 -12.94 51.14 -5.54
C LEU A 395 -11.78 52.09 -5.87
N LEU A 396 -10.59 51.58 -6.16
CA LEU A 396 -9.44 52.40 -6.57
C LEU A 396 -9.75 53.19 -7.85
N LEU A 397 -10.44 52.59 -8.81
CA LEU A 397 -10.83 53.24 -10.06
C LEU A 397 -11.82 54.38 -9.81
N ILE A 398 -12.82 54.17 -8.94
CA ILE A 398 -13.76 55.23 -8.51
C ILE A 398 -13.01 56.39 -7.84
N PHE A 399 -12.12 56.09 -6.88
CA PHE A 399 -11.35 57.13 -6.20
C PHE A 399 -10.46 57.92 -7.17
N SER A 400 -9.81 57.23 -8.10
CA SER A 400 -8.96 57.85 -9.12
C SER A 400 -9.76 58.81 -10.01
N LEU A 401 -10.95 58.39 -10.46
CA LEU A 401 -11.86 59.24 -11.24
C LEU A 401 -12.36 60.44 -10.45
N LYS A 402 -12.64 60.28 -9.15
CA LYS A 402 -13.08 61.37 -8.27
C LYS A 402 -11.98 62.42 -8.10
N VAL A 403 -10.74 61.99 -7.86
CA VAL A 403 -9.57 62.88 -7.76
C VAL A 403 -9.30 63.62 -9.08
N LEU A 404 -9.39 62.93 -10.22
CA LEU A 404 -9.25 63.56 -11.54
C LEU A 404 -10.33 64.61 -11.81
N LYS A 405 -11.55 64.40 -11.30
CA LYS A 405 -12.67 65.34 -11.44
C LYS A 405 -12.48 66.57 -10.54
N ASP A 406 -11.93 66.39 -9.34
CA ASP A 406 -11.60 67.48 -8.43
C ASP A 406 -10.39 68.31 -8.90
N LEU A 407 -9.44 67.72 -9.63
CA LEU A 407 -8.29 68.42 -10.24
C LEU A 407 -8.64 69.25 -11.49
N LYS A 408 -9.85 69.05 -12.08
CA LYS A 408 -10.35 69.81 -13.25
C LYS A 408 -11.24 71.00 -12.87
N LYS A 409 -11.45 71.23 -11.57
CA LYS A 409 -12.00 72.48 -11.01
C LYS A 409 -10.85 73.30 -10.45
#